data_AF-A0A6M2EYR4-F1
#
_entry.id   AF-A0A6M2EYR4-F1
#
_cell.length_a   1.000
_cell.length_b   1.000
_cell.length_c   1.000
_cell.angle_alpha   90.00
_cell.angle_beta   90.00
_cell.angle_gamma   90.00
#
_symmetry.space_group_name_H-M   'P 1'
#
loop_
_entity.id
_entity.type
_entity.pdbx_description
1 polymer ?
#
loop_
_entity_poly.entity_id
_entity_poly.type
_entity_poly.pdbx_seq_one_letter_code
_entity_poly.pdbx_strand_id
1 'polypeptide(L)'
;MAVSWLLICHGLVTLTVVISFLCGQWPIFQGTPIERLHHFITFGAYDYFLRFVGFVFGDKARSLVLSIERCCCDRPNPVLQVIYLAIIGATYYYIVKSSFRYIPGYYLGEVHKCTSLLAVGIGIVLFLLTSFSDPGTVKAGNVSEYLLAYPYDNIIYTEKECSTCKIPKPARSKHCSICNRCVARFDHHCGWMNNCIGERNTRYFLAFLLWHCLLCIYGAIALALIIAGRLKELRVVYILTVYYGVGNSFRSLAPHVAQWLLSSYNTQLLLMVFLVIVSLLLAGFFGYHANLCLTNTTTNETFKWEDYISWQRKLNEARVSAAALKASISGMSGEAKRPESKCKSFFRRSPLEDSQVVAKENKYDKGFFHNMFEVLFPLSRRPSFSKTKSKPS
;
A
#
# COMPACT_ATOMS: atom_id res chain seq x y z
N MET A 1 2.64 7.16 40.56
CA MET A 1 3.41 7.92 39.54
C MET A 1 4.32 7.06 38.65
N ALA A 2 4.50 5.75 38.87
CA ALA A 2 5.38 4.90 38.04
C ALA A 2 4.80 4.50 36.65
N VAL A 3 3.48 4.62 36.46
CA VAL A 3 2.79 4.20 35.22
C VAL A 3 3.12 5.09 34.02
N SER A 4 3.52 6.35 34.24
CA SER A 4 3.75 7.33 33.16
C SER A 4 4.97 6.97 32.30
N TRP A 5 6.09 6.58 32.91
CA TRP A 5 7.32 6.24 32.18
C TRP A 5 7.20 4.95 31.37
N LEU A 6 6.54 3.93 31.91
CA LEU A 6 6.24 2.69 31.18
C LEU A 6 5.39 2.98 29.94
N LEU A 7 4.38 3.85 30.06
CA LEU A 7 3.53 4.23 28.93
C LEU A 7 4.30 5.02 27.87
N ILE A 8 5.18 5.93 28.29
CA ILE A 8 6.05 6.71 27.39
C ILE A 8 7.03 5.78 26.68
N CYS A 9 7.72 4.90 27.41
CA CYS A 9 8.64 3.91 26.84
C CYS A 9 7.90 3.00 25.84
N HIS A 10 6.73 2.49 26.21
CA HIS A 10 5.90 1.69 25.31
C HIS A 10 5.48 2.48 24.07
N GLY A 11 5.06 3.73 24.23
CA GLY A 11 4.69 4.62 23.13
C GLY A 11 5.86 4.88 22.18
N LEU A 12 7.04 5.15 22.70
CA LEU A 12 8.27 5.34 21.91
C LEU A 12 8.65 4.06 21.16
N VAL A 13 8.66 2.91 21.84
CA VAL A 13 8.94 1.61 21.20
C VAL A 13 7.93 1.31 20.09
N THR A 14 6.64 1.50 20.36
CA THR A 14 5.57 1.30 19.38
C THR A 14 5.76 2.23 18.18
N LEU A 15 6.06 3.50 18.42
CA LEU A 15 6.31 4.48 17.36
C LEU A 15 7.54 4.08 16.51
N THR A 16 8.63 3.65 17.13
CA THR A 16 9.82 3.18 16.41
C THR A 16 9.53 1.94 15.57
N VAL A 17 8.78 0.97 16.10
CA VAL A 17 8.35 -0.23 15.35
C VAL A 17 7.48 0.16 14.16
N VAL A 18 6.50 1.06 14.36
CA VAL A 18 5.61 1.53 13.29
C VAL A 18 6.40 2.29 12.22
N ILE A 19 7.28 3.21 12.59
CA ILE A 19 8.12 3.96 11.63
C ILE A 19 9.04 3.01 10.86
N SER A 20 9.67 2.06 11.54
CA SER A 20 10.55 1.08 10.88
C SER A 20 9.78 0.19 9.93
N PHE A 21 8.60 -0.29 10.33
CA PHE A 21 7.74 -1.10 9.48
C PHE A 21 7.27 -0.32 8.23
N LEU A 22 6.79 0.91 8.40
CA LEU A 22 6.21 1.70 7.32
C LEU A 22 7.23 2.37 6.39
N CYS A 23 8.32 2.90 6.95
CA CYS A 23 9.24 3.77 6.23
C CYS A 23 10.66 3.22 6.11
N GLY A 24 10.99 2.08 6.74
CA GLY A 24 12.38 1.63 6.87
C GLY A 24 13.08 1.25 5.56
N GLN A 25 12.36 1.10 4.44
CA GLN A 25 12.97 0.91 3.11
C GLN A 25 13.32 2.22 2.40
N TRP A 26 12.98 3.38 2.97
CA TRP A 26 13.23 4.65 2.29
C TRP A 26 14.73 4.95 2.21
N PRO A 27 15.19 5.61 1.14
CA PRO A 27 16.61 5.94 0.96
C PRO A 27 17.25 6.68 2.15
N ILE A 28 16.47 7.52 2.85
CA ILE A 28 16.93 8.26 4.04
C ILE A 28 17.32 7.37 5.23
N PHE A 29 16.87 6.12 5.27
CA PHE A 29 17.16 5.17 6.33
C PHE A 29 18.20 4.11 5.94
N GLN A 30 18.77 4.17 4.73
CA GLN A 30 19.82 3.24 4.30
C GLN A 30 21.03 3.25 5.25
N GLY A 31 21.45 2.07 5.70
CA GLY A 31 22.52 1.85 6.67
C GLY A 31 22.15 2.10 8.13
N THR A 32 20.91 2.53 8.43
CA THR A 32 20.50 2.92 9.80
C THR A 32 19.90 1.75 10.60
N PRO A 33 19.79 1.87 11.95
CA PRO A 33 19.06 0.89 12.76
C PRO A 33 17.59 0.70 12.35
N ILE A 34 16.97 1.72 11.76
CA ILE A 34 15.57 1.69 11.30
C ILE A 34 15.42 0.73 10.11
N GLU A 35 16.33 0.78 9.14
CA GLU A 35 16.37 -0.17 8.01
C GLU A 35 16.64 -1.60 8.50
N ARG A 36 17.57 -1.78 9.45
CA ARG A 36 17.82 -3.11 10.04
C ARG A 36 16.60 -3.67 10.77
N LEU A 37 15.93 -2.83 11.55
CA LEU A 37 14.70 -3.20 12.25
C LEU A 37 13.58 -3.53 11.25
N HIS A 38 13.47 -2.78 10.15
CA HIS A 38 12.55 -3.08 9.05
C HIS A 38 12.80 -4.48 8.47
N HIS A 39 14.04 -4.80 8.08
CA HIS A 39 14.40 -6.12 7.55
C HIS A 39 14.15 -7.24 8.57
N PHE A 40 14.42 -6.98 9.84
CA PHE A 40 14.12 -7.93 10.90
C PHE A 40 12.62 -8.17 11.03
N ILE A 41 11.79 -7.13 11.12
CA ILE A 41 10.34 -7.29 11.27
C ILE A 41 9.72 -7.96 10.03
N THR A 42 10.18 -7.60 8.83
CA THR A 42 9.56 -8.06 7.58
C THR A 42 9.97 -9.46 7.14
N PHE A 43 11.23 -9.84 7.34
CA PHE A 43 11.76 -11.14 6.90
C PHE A 43 12.38 -11.93 8.04
N GLY A 44 13.23 -11.28 8.84
CA GLY A 44 14.03 -11.95 9.87
C GLY A 44 13.19 -12.64 10.93
N ALA A 45 12.19 -11.97 11.50
CA ALA A 45 11.35 -12.47 12.58
C ALA A 45 10.59 -13.72 12.15
N TYR A 46 10.09 -13.75 10.91
CA TYR A 46 9.43 -14.93 10.35
C TYR A 46 10.39 -16.10 10.16
N ASP A 47 11.59 -15.84 9.62
CA ASP A 47 12.63 -16.85 9.48
C ASP A 47 13.07 -17.43 10.83
N TYR A 48 13.26 -16.59 11.84
CA TYR A 48 13.57 -17.01 13.21
C TYR A 48 12.43 -17.83 13.81
N PHE A 49 11.18 -17.42 13.59
CA PHE A 49 10.00 -18.18 13.99
C PHE A 49 9.97 -19.58 13.35
N LEU A 50 10.17 -19.68 12.03
CA LEU A 50 10.22 -20.97 11.33
C LEU A 50 11.35 -21.88 11.82
N ARG A 51 12.53 -21.31 12.09
CA ARG A 51 13.66 -22.04 12.68
C ARG A 51 13.34 -22.51 14.10
N PHE A 52 12.72 -21.66 14.91
CA PHE A 52 12.28 -21.99 16.25
C PHE A 52 11.24 -23.11 16.24
N VAL A 53 10.23 -23.04 15.37
CA VAL A 53 9.23 -24.11 15.22
C VAL A 53 9.91 -25.42 14.79
N GLY A 54 10.84 -25.37 13.84
CA GLY A 54 11.60 -26.54 13.42
C GLY A 54 12.47 -27.13 14.55
N PHE A 55 13.10 -26.28 15.35
CA PHE A 55 13.93 -26.69 16.48
C PHE A 55 13.13 -27.30 17.62
N VAL A 56 12.00 -26.69 18.01
CA VAL A 56 11.20 -27.11 19.16
C VAL A 56 10.24 -28.25 18.82
N PHE A 57 9.59 -28.18 17.66
CA PHE A 57 8.51 -29.10 17.27
C PHE A 57 8.89 -30.02 16.09
N GLY A 58 10.11 -29.91 15.57
CA GLY A 58 10.62 -30.72 14.47
C GLY A 58 10.20 -30.26 13.07
N ASP A 59 10.78 -30.89 12.04
CA ASP A 59 10.57 -30.51 10.63
C ASP A 59 9.13 -30.67 10.15
N LYS A 60 8.37 -31.61 10.73
CA LYS A 60 6.94 -31.78 10.40
C LYS A 60 6.12 -30.55 10.77
N ALA A 61 6.39 -29.94 11.93
CA ALA A 61 5.69 -28.72 12.36
C ALA A 61 6.08 -27.52 11.48
N ARG A 62 7.36 -27.38 11.14
CA ARG A 62 7.81 -26.36 10.18
C ARG A 62 7.14 -26.55 8.81
N SER A 63 7.07 -27.78 8.31
CA SER A 63 6.40 -28.11 7.05
C SER A 63 4.89 -27.79 7.09
N LEU A 64 4.23 -28.04 8.23
CA LEU A 64 2.83 -27.67 8.44
C LEU A 64 2.65 -26.15 8.36
N VAL A 65 3.50 -25.36 9.03
CA VAL A 65 3.44 -23.88 8.96
C VAL A 65 3.64 -23.40 7.52
N LEU A 66 4.63 -23.93 6.80
CA LEU A 66 4.84 -23.61 5.37
C LEU A 66 3.65 -24.03 4.49
N SER A 67 2.99 -25.14 4.83
CA SER A 67 1.80 -25.59 4.13
C SER A 67 0.61 -24.66 4.38
N ILE A 68 0.47 -24.15 5.61
CA ILE A 68 -0.56 -23.15 5.96
C ILE A 68 -0.26 -21.84 5.22
N GLU A 69 0.98 -21.36 5.22
CA GLU A 69 1.40 -20.18 4.47
C GLU A 69 1.06 -20.32 2.99
N ARG A 70 1.45 -21.43 2.36
CA ARG A 70 1.12 -21.70 0.96
C ARG A 70 -0.38 -21.74 0.70
N CYS A 71 -1.17 -22.27 1.65
CA CYS A 71 -2.62 -22.30 1.53
C CYS A 71 -3.24 -20.90 1.65
N CYS A 72 -2.73 -20.07 2.57
CA CYS A 72 -3.26 -18.74 2.88
C CYS A 72 -2.77 -17.64 1.92
N CYS A 73 -1.57 -17.77 1.37
CA CYS A 73 -0.89 -16.71 0.61
C CYS A 73 -0.65 -17.07 -0.87
N ASP A 74 -0.38 -18.34 -1.19
CA ASP A 74 0.02 -18.76 -2.56
C ASP A 74 -1.11 -19.42 -3.36
N ARG A 75 -2.29 -19.60 -2.76
CA ARG A 75 -3.48 -20.13 -3.43
C ARG A 75 -4.69 -19.23 -3.21
N PRO A 76 -5.63 -19.16 -4.18
CA PRO A 76 -6.88 -18.45 -3.98
C PRO A 76 -7.65 -19.05 -2.82
N ASN A 77 -7.91 -18.25 -1.78
CA ASN A 77 -8.65 -18.67 -0.61
C ASN A 77 -9.34 -17.45 0.04
N PRO A 78 -10.50 -17.63 0.68
CA PRO A 78 -11.27 -16.52 1.24
C PRO A 78 -10.81 -16.09 2.64
N VAL A 79 -9.70 -16.61 3.19
CA VAL A 79 -9.33 -16.39 4.61
C VAL A 79 -9.18 -14.89 4.92
N LEU A 80 -8.46 -14.14 4.09
CA LEU A 80 -8.29 -12.69 4.29
C LEU A 80 -9.60 -11.92 4.11
N GLN A 81 -10.50 -12.39 3.24
CA GLN A 81 -11.83 -11.79 3.07
C GLN A 81 -12.69 -12.00 4.31
N VAL A 82 -12.66 -13.20 4.90
CA VAL A 82 -13.36 -13.51 6.15
C VAL A 82 -12.80 -12.69 7.30
N ILE A 83 -11.47 -12.57 7.42
CA ILE A 83 -10.83 -11.73 8.44
C ILE A 83 -11.26 -10.28 8.29
N TYR A 84 -11.27 -9.74 7.08
CA TYR A 84 -11.75 -8.38 6.82
C TYR A 84 -13.20 -8.18 7.27
N LEU A 85 -14.12 -9.08 6.86
CA LEU A 85 -15.52 -9.00 7.25
C LEU A 85 -15.70 -9.13 8.77
N ALA A 86 -14.91 -9.99 9.43
CA ALA A 86 -14.90 -10.13 10.87
C ALA A 86 -14.43 -8.85 11.58
N ILE A 87 -13.37 -8.19 11.09
CA ILE A 87 -12.86 -6.92 11.64
C ILE A 87 -13.94 -5.83 11.53
N ILE A 88 -14.60 -5.70 10.37
CA ILE A 88 -15.64 -4.69 10.17
C ILE A 88 -16.88 -4.99 11.01
N GLY A 89 -17.34 -6.23 11.02
CA GLY A 89 -18.49 -6.65 11.83
C GLY A 89 -18.24 -6.46 13.33
N ALA A 90 -17.07 -6.89 13.83
CA ALA A 90 -16.72 -6.73 15.23
C ALA A 90 -16.56 -5.25 15.62
N THR A 91 -15.87 -4.45 14.81
CA THR A 91 -15.69 -3.02 15.07
C THR A 91 -17.04 -2.31 15.13
N TYR A 92 -17.94 -2.58 14.16
CA TYR A 92 -19.27 -2.00 14.16
C TYR A 92 -20.10 -2.47 15.37
N TYR A 93 -20.08 -3.78 15.69
CA TYR A 93 -20.75 -4.33 16.87
C TYR A 93 -20.31 -3.64 18.16
N TYR A 94 -19.01 -3.46 18.35
CA TYR A 94 -18.48 -2.78 19.54
C TYR A 94 -18.92 -1.31 19.58
N ILE A 95 -18.88 -0.58 18.47
CA ILE A 95 -19.37 0.81 18.39
C ILE A 95 -20.86 0.89 18.76
N VAL A 96 -21.69 0.00 18.23
CA VAL A 96 -23.13 -0.05 18.55
C VAL A 96 -23.31 -0.29 20.06
N LYS A 97 -22.69 -1.33 20.61
CA LYS A 97 -22.83 -1.70 22.02
C LYS A 97 -22.27 -0.66 22.99
N SER A 98 -21.14 -0.05 22.66
CA SER A 98 -20.46 0.92 23.54
C SER A 98 -21.03 2.31 23.42
N SER A 99 -21.47 2.73 22.22
CA SER A 99 -21.64 4.15 21.89
C SER A 99 -23.04 4.55 21.46
N PHE A 100 -23.87 3.65 20.91
CA PHE A 100 -25.22 4.05 20.45
C PHE A 100 -26.15 4.47 21.59
N ARG A 101 -25.86 4.04 22.82
CA ARG A 101 -26.58 4.49 24.03
C ARG A 101 -26.42 6.00 24.30
N TYR A 102 -25.41 6.65 23.71
CA TYR A 102 -25.14 8.09 23.84
C TYR A 102 -25.65 8.88 22.63
N ILE A 103 -26.45 8.25 21.77
CA ILE A 103 -27.09 8.88 20.62
C ILE A 103 -28.61 8.82 20.90
N PRO A 104 -29.34 9.96 20.87
CA PRO A 104 -28.83 11.28 20.52
C PRO A 104 -28.07 11.88 21.70
N GLY A 105 -26.99 12.59 21.39
CA GLY A 105 -26.18 13.31 22.37
C GLY A 105 -26.03 14.76 21.98
N TYR A 106 -25.35 15.54 22.82
CA TYR A 106 -25.19 16.99 22.63
C TYR A 106 -24.73 17.42 21.22
N TYR A 107 -23.82 16.68 20.59
CA TYR A 107 -23.24 16.99 19.28
C TYR A 107 -23.59 16.00 18.16
N LEU A 108 -24.35 14.94 18.45
CA LEU A 108 -24.61 13.86 17.50
C LEU A 108 -26.07 13.43 17.53
N GLY A 109 -26.79 13.65 16.43
CA GLY A 109 -28.21 13.33 16.31
C GLY A 109 -28.50 11.86 15.98
N GLU A 110 -29.76 11.46 16.14
CA GLU A 110 -30.24 10.07 15.88
C GLU A 110 -29.96 9.56 14.46
N VAL A 111 -29.91 10.46 13.47
CA VAL A 111 -29.64 10.13 12.06
C VAL A 111 -28.33 9.35 11.88
N HIS A 112 -27.37 9.49 12.80
CA HIS A 112 -26.10 8.78 12.77
C HIS A 112 -26.22 7.27 13.02
N LYS A 113 -27.28 6.78 13.68
CA LYS A 113 -27.53 5.33 13.80
C LYS A 113 -27.82 4.70 12.45
N CYS A 114 -28.69 5.31 11.65
CA CYS A 114 -29.07 4.82 10.33
C CYS A 114 -27.97 5.06 9.29
N THR A 115 -27.40 6.26 9.24
CA THR A 115 -26.35 6.59 8.26
C THR A 115 -25.07 5.80 8.48
N SER A 116 -24.70 5.47 9.73
CA SER A 116 -23.55 4.60 9.99
C SER A 116 -23.76 3.18 9.47
N LEU A 117 -24.95 2.60 9.66
CA LEU A 117 -25.31 1.28 9.12
C LEU A 117 -25.24 1.27 7.60
N LEU A 118 -25.84 2.29 6.96
CA LEU A 118 -25.81 2.45 5.51
C LEU A 118 -24.37 2.58 4.99
N ALA A 119 -23.53 3.35 5.69
CA ALA A 119 -22.15 3.57 5.28
C ALA A 119 -21.30 2.28 5.35
N VAL A 120 -21.50 1.45 6.37
CA VAL A 120 -20.90 0.12 6.46
C VAL A 120 -21.40 -0.77 5.33
N GLY A 121 -22.71 -0.76 5.04
CA GLY A 121 -23.32 -1.52 3.94
C GLY A 121 -22.72 -1.18 2.58
N ILE A 122 -22.57 0.12 2.26
CA ILE A 122 -21.92 0.57 1.02
C ILE A 122 -20.47 0.07 0.95
N GLY A 123 -19.74 0.12 2.07
CA GLY A 123 -18.37 -0.39 2.15
C GLY A 123 -18.27 -1.87 1.83
N ILE A 124 -19.19 -2.69 2.36
CA ILE A 124 -19.28 -4.13 2.06
C ILE A 124 -19.60 -4.34 0.57
N VAL A 125 -20.52 -3.57 -0.01
CA VAL A 125 -20.84 -3.68 -1.45
C VAL A 125 -19.61 -3.38 -2.31
N LEU A 126 -18.86 -2.32 -2.01
CA LEU A 126 -17.63 -1.98 -2.76
C LEU A 126 -16.54 -3.05 -2.60
N PHE A 127 -16.42 -3.63 -1.40
CA PHE A 127 -15.52 -4.76 -1.14
C PHE A 127 -15.89 -6.00 -1.99
N LEU A 128 -17.18 -6.35 -2.03
CA LEU A 128 -17.68 -7.47 -2.83
C LEU A 128 -17.53 -7.21 -4.34
N LEU A 129 -17.85 -6.00 -4.81
CA LEU A 129 -17.65 -5.61 -6.21
C LEU A 129 -16.19 -5.76 -6.63
N THR A 130 -15.26 -5.33 -5.78
CA THR A 130 -13.82 -5.47 -6.06
C THR A 130 -13.38 -6.93 -6.05
N SER A 131 -13.86 -7.70 -5.06
CA SER A 131 -13.53 -9.12 -4.87
C SER A 131 -14.01 -10.01 -6.02
N PHE A 132 -15.22 -9.78 -6.53
CA PHE A 132 -15.87 -10.71 -7.47
C PHE A 132 -15.94 -10.18 -8.92
N SER A 133 -15.52 -8.95 -9.18
CA SER A 133 -15.45 -8.46 -10.56
C SER A 133 -14.33 -9.12 -11.36
N ASP A 134 -14.57 -9.31 -12.66
CA ASP A 134 -13.51 -9.70 -13.60
C ASP A 134 -12.46 -8.58 -13.65
N PRO A 135 -11.18 -8.86 -13.37
CA PRO A 135 -10.12 -7.85 -13.41
C PRO A 135 -9.70 -7.44 -14.83
N GLY A 136 -10.21 -8.11 -15.86
CA GLY A 136 -9.73 -7.97 -17.24
C GLY A 136 -8.98 -9.23 -17.68
N THR A 137 -9.60 -10.38 -17.47
CA THR A 137 -9.00 -11.68 -17.79
C THR A 137 -8.78 -11.82 -19.29
N VAL A 138 -7.53 -12.07 -19.69
CA VAL A 138 -7.13 -12.31 -21.08
C VAL A 138 -7.24 -13.80 -21.39
N LYS A 139 -7.97 -14.13 -22.45
CA LYS A 139 -8.27 -15.48 -22.94
C LYS A 139 -8.00 -15.54 -24.45
N ALA A 140 -7.91 -16.74 -25.01
CA ALA A 140 -7.72 -16.93 -26.45
C ALA A 140 -8.76 -16.17 -27.30
N GLY A 141 -10.02 -16.10 -26.84
CA GLY A 141 -11.09 -15.42 -27.57
C GLY A 141 -11.11 -13.88 -27.48
N ASN A 142 -10.25 -13.25 -26.67
CA ASN A 142 -10.18 -11.78 -26.56
C ASN A 142 -8.76 -11.20 -26.63
N VAL A 143 -7.74 -12.06 -26.83
CA VAL A 143 -6.33 -11.65 -26.79
C VAL A 143 -5.98 -10.69 -27.92
N SER A 144 -6.55 -10.90 -29.11
CA SER A 144 -6.34 -10.06 -30.28
C SER A 144 -6.81 -8.63 -30.05
N GLU A 145 -7.96 -8.42 -29.42
CA GLU A 145 -8.46 -7.10 -29.09
C GLU A 145 -7.55 -6.39 -28.07
N TYR A 146 -7.02 -7.13 -27.08
CA TYR A 146 -6.08 -6.57 -26.12
C TYR A 146 -4.71 -6.24 -26.72
N LEU A 147 -4.21 -7.04 -27.68
CA LEU A 147 -2.98 -6.75 -28.42
C LEU A 147 -3.09 -5.43 -29.20
N LEU A 148 -4.24 -5.20 -29.83
CA LEU A 148 -4.51 -3.95 -30.56
C LEU A 148 -4.68 -2.76 -29.61
N ALA A 149 -5.36 -2.95 -28.47
CA ALA A 149 -5.58 -1.89 -27.50
C ALA A 149 -4.30 -1.47 -26.75
N TYR A 150 -3.39 -2.41 -26.52
CA TYR A 150 -2.15 -2.20 -25.78
C TYR A 150 -0.92 -2.61 -26.62
N PRO A 151 -0.46 -1.74 -27.54
CA PRO A 151 0.72 -2.02 -28.35
C PRO A 151 1.99 -2.04 -27.49
N TYR A 152 2.93 -2.91 -27.87
CA TYR A 152 4.26 -3.04 -27.25
C TYR A 152 5.04 -1.72 -27.31
N ASP A 153 5.74 -1.37 -26.24
CA ASP A 153 6.68 -0.23 -26.22
C ASP A 153 8.10 -0.64 -26.63
N ASN A 154 8.40 -1.94 -26.65
CA ASN A 154 9.74 -2.47 -26.88
C ASN A 154 10.79 -1.94 -25.89
N ILE A 155 10.33 -1.42 -24.73
CA ILE A 155 11.17 -0.97 -23.61
C ILE A 155 10.95 -1.94 -22.45
N ILE A 156 9.79 -1.87 -21.79
CA ILE A 156 9.43 -2.73 -20.66
C ILE A 156 8.43 -3.85 -21.06
N TYR A 157 7.83 -3.73 -22.25
CA TYR A 157 6.92 -4.70 -22.85
C TYR A 157 7.35 -5.03 -24.29
N THR A 158 7.85 -6.24 -24.47
CA THR A 158 8.13 -6.86 -25.78
C THR A 158 7.18 -8.01 -26.04
N GLU A 159 7.06 -8.40 -27.30
CA GLU A 159 6.26 -9.54 -27.73
C GLU A 159 6.73 -10.83 -27.06
N LYS A 160 5.83 -11.47 -26.31
CA LYS A 160 6.08 -12.72 -25.58
C LYS A 160 4.80 -13.52 -25.48
N GLU A 161 4.93 -14.84 -25.44
CA GLU A 161 3.85 -15.75 -25.09
C GLU A 161 3.82 -16.02 -23.57
N CYS A 162 2.63 -16.24 -23.02
CA CYS A 162 2.49 -16.78 -21.68
C CYS A 162 2.75 -18.29 -21.70
N SER A 163 3.81 -18.74 -21.03
CA SER A 163 4.17 -20.16 -20.93
C SER A 163 3.08 -21.05 -20.33
N THR A 164 2.26 -20.52 -19.42
CA THR A 164 1.15 -21.25 -18.76
C THR A 164 -0.13 -21.21 -19.60
N CYS A 165 -0.58 -20.02 -20.01
CA CYS A 165 -1.86 -19.85 -20.70
C CYS A 165 -1.79 -20.11 -22.21
N LYS A 166 -0.59 -20.22 -22.80
CA LYS A 166 -0.36 -20.44 -24.24
C LYS A 166 -1.08 -19.42 -25.12
N ILE A 167 -1.03 -18.16 -24.70
CA ILE A 167 -1.56 -17.02 -25.45
C ILE A 167 -0.49 -15.92 -25.53
N PRO A 168 -0.47 -15.11 -26.60
CA PRO A 168 0.31 -13.89 -26.63
C PRO A 168 -0.01 -13.02 -25.41
N LYS A 169 1.00 -12.32 -24.88
CA LYS A 169 0.82 -11.41 -23.75
C LYS A 169 0.69 -9.98 -24.26
N PRO A 170 -0.51 -9.36 -24.24
CA PRO A 170 -0.65 -7.94 -24.52
C PRO A 170 0.29 -7.10 -23.65
N ALA A 171 0.69 -5.91 -24.12
CA ALA A 171 1.45 -4.99 -23.27
C ALA A 171 0.65 -4.69 -22.00
N ARG A 172 1.35 -4.45 -20.88
CA ARG A 172 0.75 -4.26 -19.55
C ARG A 172 0.01 -5.47 -18.97
N SER A 173 0.03 -6.64 -19.63
CA SER A 173 -0.55 -7.88 -19.07
C SER A 173 0.46 -8.70 -18.27
N LYS A 174 -0.04 -9.48 -17.30
CA LYS A 174 0.76 -10.43 -16.52
C LYS A 174 -0.05 -11.68 -16.19
N HIS A 175 0.63 -12.82 -16.18
CA HIS A 175 0.08 -14.06 -15.64
C HIS A 175 0.22 -14.01 -14.12
N CYS A 176 -0.90 -14.11 -13.40
CA CYS A 176 -0.91 -14.29 -11.96
C CYS A 176 -0.94 -15.79 -11.66
N SER A 177 0.12 -16.31 -11.03
CA SER A 177 0.22 -17.72 -10.65
C SER A 177 -0.82 -18.12 -9.61
N ILE A 178 -1.14 -17.22 -8.67
CA ILE A 178 -2.16 -17.44 -7.64
C ILE A 178 -3.53 -17.63 -8.29
N CYS A 179 -3.97 -16.66 -9.11
CA CYS A 179 -5.25 -16.74 -9.82
C CYS A 179 -5.24 -17.68 -11.03
N ASN A 180 -4.06 -18.21 -11.42
CA ASN A 180 -3.82 -19.00 -12.62
C ASN A 180 -4.44 -18.44 -13.91
N ARG A 181 -4.26 -17.14 -14.16
CA ARG A 181 -4.79 -16.46 -15.36
C ARG A 181 -3.96 -15.24 -15.76
N CYS A 182 -3.99 -14.91 -17.06
CA CYS A 182 -3.49 -13.63 -17.56
C CYS A 182 -4.51 -12.52 -17.31
N VAL A 183 -4.03 -11.36 -16.85
CA VAL A 183 -4.85 -10.19 -16.55
C VAL A 183 -4.27 -8.99 -17.32
N ALA A 184 -5.14 -8.26 -18.03
CA ALA A 184 -4.80 -7.04 -18.74
C ALA A 184 -4.60 -5.86 -17.78
N ARG A 185 -3.68 -4.94 -18.12
CA ARG A 185 -3.27 -3.81 -17.28
C ARG A 185 -3.11 -4.25 -15.81
N PHE A 186 -2.36 -5.32 -15.61
CA PHE A 186 -2.21 -5.96 -14.30
C PHE A 186 -1.51 -5.02 -13.33
N ASP A 187 -2.14 -4.79 -12.18
CA ASP A 187 -1.58 -3.97 -11.12
C ASP A 187 -0.91 -4.85 -10.07
N HIS A 188 -1.69 -5.65 -9.36
CA HIS A 188 -1.21 -6.63 -8.38
C HIS A 188 -2.25 -7.72 -8.13
N HIS A 189 -1.86 -8.77 -7.41
CA HIS A 189 -2.81 -9.69 -6.78
C HIS A 189 -3.08 -9.20 -5.36
N CYS A 190 -4.34 -8.92 -5.02
CA CYS A 190 -4.71 -8.45 -3.70
C CYS A 190 -5.30 -9.61 -2.89
N GLY A 191 -4.56 -10.10 -1.88
CA GLY A 191 -5.01 -11.18 -1.01
C GLY A 191 -6.30 -10.81 -0.25
N TRP A 192 -6.45 -9.55 0.18
CA TRP A 192 -7.67 -9.05 0.83
C TRP A 192 -8.91 -9.16 -0.04
N MET A 193 -8.76 -9.07 -1.37
CA MET A 193 -9.86 -9.20 -2.32
C MET A 193 -9.96 -10.62 -2.88
N ASN A 194 -8.99 -11.50 -2.57
CA ASN A 194 -8.80 -12.80 -3.20
C ASN A 194 -8.93 -12.73 -4.75
N ASN A 195 -8.42 -11.64 -5.33
CA ASN A 195 -8.58 -11.34 -6.75
C ASN A 195 -7.42 -10.47 -7.25
N CYS A 196 -7.19 -10.49 -8.57
CA CYS A 196 -6.27 -9.53 -9.17
C CYS A 196 -6.92 -8.15 -9.23
N ILE A 197 -6.12 -7.10 -9.11
CA ILE A 197 -6.47 -5.75 -9.49
C ILE A 197 -5.89 -5.50 -10.88
N GLY A 198 -6.73 -5.09 -11.80
CA GLY A 198 -6.38 -4.87 -13.20
C GLY A 198 -7.36 -3.97 -13.92
N GLU A 199 -7.27 -3.94 -15.24
CA GLU A 199 -7.98 -3.03 -16.14
C GLU A 199 -9.45 -2.76 -15.76
N ARG A 200 -10.23 -3.80 -15.48
CA ARG A 200 -11.70 -3.69 -15.32
C ARG A 200 -12.17 -3.37 -13.91
N ASN A 201 -11.35 -3.59 -12.89
CA ASN A 201 -11.76 -3.49 -11.49
C ASN A 201 -10.96 -2.47 -10.65
N THR A 202 -9.91 -1.85 -11.19
CA THR A 202 -9.19 -0.75 -10.53
C THR A 202 -10.11 0.35 -10.01
N ARG A 203 -11.17 0.70 -10.74
CA ARG A 203 -12.17 1.69 -10.29
C ARG A 203 -12.94 1.28 -9.04
N TYR A 204 -13.28 0.00 -8.90
CA TYR A 204 -13.96 -0.51 -7.71
C TYR A 204 -12.98 -0.54 -6.53
N PHE A 205 -11.74 -0.94 -6.78
CA PHE A 205 -10.68 -0.93 -5.78
C PHE A 205 -10.40 0.49 -5.25
N LEU A 206 -10.29 1.50 -6.11
CA LEU A 206 -10.13 2.89 -5.68
C LEU A 206 -11.34 3.40 -4.90
N ALA A 207 -12.56 3.12 -5.37
CA ALA A 207 -13.78 3.51 -4.67
C ALA A 207 -13.86 2.83 -3.30
N PHE A 208 -13.50 1.56 -3.20
CA PHE A 208 -13.38 0.82 -1.96
C PHE A 208 -12.40 1.50 -1.01
N LEU A 209 -11.15 1.76 -1.43
CA LEU A 209 -10.13 2.38 -0.58
C LEU A 209 -10.57 3.77 -0.06
N LEU A 210 -11.11 4.61 -0.95
CA LEU A 210 -11.59 5.93 -0.58
C LEU A 210 -12.75 5.85 0.41
N TRP A 211 -13.76 5.03 0.10
CA TRP A 211 -14.93 4.88 0.97
C TRP A 211 -14.54 4.33 2.34
N HIS A 212 -13.63 3.35 2.38
CA HIS A 212 -13.20 2.74 3.62
C HIS A 212 -12.38 3.71 4.48
N CYS A 213 -11.55 4.54 3.86
CA CYS A 213 -10.86 5.65 4.53
C CYS A 213 -11.88 6.63 5.14
N LEU A 214 -12.85 7.09 4.35
CA LEU A 214 -13.90 8.02 4.80
C LEU A 214 -14.77 7.42 5.90
N LEU A 215 -15.09 6.13 5.84
CA LEU A 215 -15.84 5.40 6.87
C LEU A 215 -15.08 5.39 8.21
N CYS A 216 -13.77 5.17 8.18
CA CYS A 216 -12.94 5.21 9.39
C CYS A 216 -12.86 6.62 9.98
N ILE A 217 -12.67 7.64 9.13
CA ILE A 217 -12.68 9.06 9.54
C ILE A 217 -14.04 9.42 10.17
N TYR A 218 -15.14 9.05 9.52
CA TYR A 218 -16.49 9.27 10.02
C TYR A 218 -16.69 8.62 11.40
N GLY A 219 -16.28 7.36 11.57
CA GLY A 219 -16.39 6.66 12.85
C GLY A 219 -15.56 7.32 13.95
N ALA A 220 -14.32 7.74 13.65
CA ALA A 220 -13.47 8.44 14.60
C ALA A 220 -14.06 9.79 15.02
N ILE A 221 -14.57 10.59 14.07
CA ILE A 221 -15.23 11.87 14.35
C ILE A 221 -16.50 11.66 15.17
N ALA A 222 -17.35 10.68 14.82
CA ALA A 222 -18.56 10.38 15.56
C ALA A 222 -18.27 10.00 17.02
N LEU A 223 -17.26 9.15 17.26
CA LEU A 223 -16.81 8.80 18.62
C LEU A 223 -16.27 10.01 19.38
N ALA A 224 -15.50 10.87 18.72
CA ALA A 224 -15.00 12.11 19.32
C ALA A 224 -16.13 13.07 19.72
N LEU A 225 -17.14 13.23 18.86
CA LEU A 225 -18.33 14.05 19.14
C LEU A 225 -19.17 13.48 20.29
N ILE A 226 -19.32 12.15 20.38
CA ILE A 226 -19.96 11.49 21.52
C ILE A 226 -19.20 11.82 22.80
N ILE A 227 -17.88 11.60 22.83
CA ILE A 227 -17.05 11.89 24.01
C ILE A 227 -17.14 13.37 24.41
N ALA A 228 -17.03 14.29 23.44
CA ALA A 228 -17.16 15.72 23.67
C ALA A 228 -18.54 16.09 24.24
N GLY A 229 -19.60 15.44 23.76
CA GLY A 229 -20.96 15.61 24.28
C GLY A 229 -21.06 15.16 25.73
N ARG A 230 -20.49 14.00 26.07
CA ARG A 230 -20.47 13.47 27.44
C ARG A 230 -19.67 14.35 28.40
N LEU A 231 -18.52 14.88 27.97
CA LEU A 231 -17.74 15.85 28.74
C LEU A 231 -18.58 17.08 29.13
N LYS A 232 -19.42 17.56 28.20
CA LYS A 232 -20.28 18.73 28.39
C LYS A 232 -21.51 18.40 29.25
N GLU A 233 -22.22 17.32 28.93
CA GLU A 233 -23.42 16.87 29.64
C GLU A 233 -23.16 16.60 31.13
N LEU A 234 -22.05 15.93 31.44
CA LEU A 234 -21.65 15.61 32.81
C LEU A 234 -20.91 16.78 33.50
N ARG A 235 -20.70 17.90 32.81
CA ARG A 235 -19.94 19.06 33.30
C ARG A 235 -18.58 18.68 33.90
N VAL A 236 -17.90 17.72 33.26
CA VAL A 236 -16.67 17.09 33.79
C VAL A 236 -15.59 18.13 34.09
N VAL A 237 -15.41 19.08 33.16
CA VAL A 237 -14.44 20.17 33.33
C VAL A 237 -14.72 20.95 34.62
N TYR A 238 -15.97 21.33 34.86
CA TYR A 238 -16.36 22.04 36.08
C TYR A 238 -16.10 21.21 37.33
N ILE A 239 -16.51 19.94 37.34
CA ILE A 239 -16.32 19.03 38.48
C ILE A 239 -14.84 18.87 38.80
N LEU A 240 -13.99 18.62 37.80
CA LEU A 240 -12.55 18.42 37.99
C LEU A 240 -11.86 19.71 38.45
N THR A 241 -12.24 20.87 37.91
CA THR A 241 -11.77 22.19 38.36
C THR A 241 -12.06 22.40 39.85
N VAL A 242 -13.29 22.12 40.30
CA VAL A 242 -13.69 22.27 41.70
C VAL A 242 -13.02 21.23 42.60
N TYR A 243 -13.02 19.96 42.21
CA TYR A 243 -12.51 18.84 43.02
C TYR A 243 -11.00 18.91 43.25
N TYR A 244 -10.22 19.23 42.22
CA TYR A 244 -8.76 19.32 42.33
C TYR A 244 -8.27 20.72 42.72
N GLY A 245 -9.17 21.71 42.85
CA GLY A 245 -8.79 23.10 43.13
C GLY A 245 -7.87 23.69 42.04
N VAL A 246 -7.95 23.17 40.82
CA VAL A 246 -7.07 23.53 39.72
C VAL A 246 -7.67 24.72 39.00
N GLY A 247 -6.96 25.84 38.91
CA GLY A 247 -7.40 27.00 38.11
C GLY A 247 -7.68 26.63 36.65
N ASN A 248 -8.42 27.47 35.91
CA ASN A 248 -8.85 27.24 34.52
C ASN A 248 -7.69 27.24 33.48
N SER A 249 -6.54 26.66 33.81
CA SER A 249 -5.42 26.42 32.91
C SER A 249 -5.54 25.05 32.27
N PHE A 250 -5.43 25.01 30.94
CA PHE A 250 -5.48 23.78 30.17
C PHE A 250 -4.40 22.76 30.61
N ARG A 251 -3.18 23.22 30.91
CA ARG A 251 -2.05 22.33 31.27
C ARG A 251 -2.29 21.53 32.54
N SER A 252 -3.01 22.10 33.51
CA SER A 252 -3.31 21.46 34.78
C SER A 252 -4.59 20.62 34.73
N LEU A 253 -5.56 21.01 33.91
CA LEU A 253 -6.81 20.27 33.73
C LEU A 253 -6.67 19.05 32.79
N ALA A 254 -5.87 19.17 31.73
CA ALA A 254 -5.67 18.13 30.72
C ALA A 254 -5.34 16.73 31.27
N PRO A 255 -4.40 16.54 32.22
CA PRO A 255 -4.10 15.21 32.75
C PRO A 255 -5.28 14.58 33.49
N HIS A 256 -6.08 15.38 34.21
CA HIS A 256 -7.26 14.90 34.94
C HIS A 256 -8.39 14.51 33.99
N VAL A 257 -8.61 15.31 32.94
CA VAL A 257 -9.57 14.97 31.87
C VAL A 257 -9.12 13.71 31.14
N ALA A 258 -7.84 13.59 30.81
CA ALA A 258 -7.28 12.40 30.16
C ALA A 258 -7.44 11.14 31.03
N GLN A 259 -7.15 11.24 32.33
CA GLN A 259 -7.35 10.15 33.28
C GLN A 259 -8.83 9.73 33.36
N TRP A 260 -9.75 10.70 33.44
CA TRP A 260 -11.18 10.42 33.45
C TRP A 260 -11.65 9.75 32.15
N LEU A 261 -11.18 10.24 31.00
CA LEU A 261 -11.48 9.66 29.69
C LEU A 261 -10.98 8.21 29.59
N LEU A 262 -9.74 7.95 30.02
CA LEU A 262 -9.15 6.62 30.03
C LEU A 262 -9.86 5.66 30.99
N SER A 263 -10.41 6.16 32.11
CA SER A 263 -11.14 5.30 33.05
C SER A 263 -12.58 5.04 32.63
N SER A 264 -13.25 6.03 32.02
CA SER A 264 -14.70 6.00 31.80
C SER A 264 -15.09 5.64 30.37
N TYR A 265 -14.21 5.93 29.41
CA TYR A 265 -14.45 5.81 27.96
C TYR A 265 -13.30 5.10 27.22
N ASN A 266 -12.62 4.16 27.90
CA ASN A 266 -11.48 3.40 27.34
C ASN A 266 -11.80 2.74 25.99
N THR A 267 -12.99 2.16 25.85
CA THR A 267 -13.40 1.41 24.66
C THR A 267 -13.57 2.35 23.48
N GLN A 268 -14.22 3.51 23.68
CA GLN A 268 -14.41 4.52 22.65
C GLN A 268 -13.07 5.13 22.23
N LEU A 269 -12.17 5.39 23.19
CA LEU A 269 -10.82 5.86 22.88
C LEU A 269 -10.02 4.84 22.06
N LEU A 270 -10.04 3.56 22.45
CA LEU A 270 -9.34 2.50 21.74
C LEU A 270 -9.86 2.34 20.30
N LEU A 271 -11.19 2.31 20.13
CA LEU A 271 -11.82 2.26 18.82
C LEU A 271 -11.47 3.50 17.97
N MET A 272 -11.50 4.69 18.56
CA MET A 272 -11.15 5.93 17.87
C MET A 272 -9.69 5.91 17.40
N VAL A 273 -8.74 5.52 18.26
CA VAL A 273 -7.33 5.40 17.91
C VAL A 273 -7.14 4.37 16.79
N PHE A 274 -7.77 3.20 16.89
CA PHE A 274 -7.74 2.18 15.85
C PHE A 274 -8.25 2.73 14.51
N LEU A 275 -9.40 3.40 14.49
CA LEU A 275 -9.98 3.98 13.28
C LEU A 275 -9.09 5.08 12.68
N VAL A 276 -8.47 5.93 13.50
CA VAL A 276 -7.53 6.96 13.03
C VAL A 276 -6.31 6.31 12.37
N ILE A 277 -5.68 5.33 13.02
CA ILE A 277 -4.53 4.62 12.44
C ILE A 277 -4.90 3.96 11.11
N VAL A 278 -6.01 3.23 11.07
CA VAL A 278 -6.48 2.57 9.84
C VAL A 278 -6.78 3.59 8.75
N SER A 279 -7.39 4.74 9.08
CA SER A 279 -7.67 5.81 8.10
C SER A 279 -6.39 6.40 7.51
N LEU A 280 -5.33 6.60 8.30
CA LEU A 280 -4.06 7.10 7.80
C LEU A 280 -3.39 6.12 6.84
N LEU A 281 -3.41 4.83 7.18
CA LEU A 281 -2.88 3.77 6.30
C LEU A 281 -3.66 3.69 4.98
N LEU A 282 -4.99 3.72 5.06
CA LEU A 282 -5.85 3.71 3.88
C LEU A 282 -5.69 4.98 3.03
N ALA A 283 -5.52 6.15 3.64
CA ALA A 283 -5.27 7.41 2.94
C ALA A 283 -3.94 7.37 2.17
N GLY A 284 -2.87 6.87 2.79
CA GLY A 284 -1.58 6.68 2.12
C GLY A 284 -1.67 5.69 0.96
N PHE A 285 -2.34 4.56 1.17
CA PHE A 285 -2.51 3.54 0.14
C PHE A 285 -3.40 4.01 -1.02
N PHE A 286 -4.49 4.71 -0.72
CA PHE A 286 -5.33 5.37 -1.72
C PHE A 286 -4.52 6.44 -2.49
N GLY A 287 -3.77 7.29 -1.79
CA GLY A 287 -2.96 8.34 -2.42
C GLY A 287 -1.93 7.77 -3.40
N TYR A 288 -1.27 6.67 -3.03
CA TYR A 288 -0.35 5.95 -3.91
C TYR A 288 -1.06 5.44 -5.17
N HIS A 289 -2.18 4.72 -5.04
CA HIS A 289 -2.91 4.19 -6.21
C HIS A 289 -3.60 5.29 -7.02
N ALA A 290 -4.03 6.38 -6.39
CA ALA A 290 -4.54 7.55 -7.08
C ALA A 290 -3.44 8.16 -7.95
N ASN A 291 -2.23 8.38 -7.42
CA ASN A 291 -1.10 8.89 -8.19
C ASN A 291 -0.73 7.97 -9.37
N LEU A 292 -0.74 6.65 -9.16
CA LEU A 292 -0.55 5.67 -10.23
C LEU A 292 -1.60 5.81 -11.33
N CYS A 293 -2.87 5.96 -10.96
CA CYS A 293 -3.95 6.20 -11.90
C CYS A 293 -3.81 7.52 -12.65
N LEU A 294 -3.39 8.60 -11.96
CA LEU A 294 -3.17 9.91 -12.54
C LEU A 294 -1.99 9.95 -13.52
N THR A 295 -0.99 9.11 -13.32
CA THR A 295 0.20 8.97 -14.19
C THR A 295 0.11 7.76 -15.14
N ASN A 296 -1.09 7.17 -15.27
CA ASN A 296 -1.38 5.96 -16.04
C ASN A 296 -0.32 4.85 -15.90
N THR A 297 0.17 4.65 -14.68
CA THR A 297 1.14 3.62 -14.31
C THR A 297 0.46 2.61 -13.40
N THR A 298 0.85 1.35 -13.45
CA THR A 298 0.45 0.30 -12.49
C THR A 298 1.58 0.01 -11.51
N THR A 299 1.28 -0.57 -10.35
CA THR A 299 2.30 -1.02 -9.39
C THR A 299 3.30 -1.98 -10.05
N ASN A 300 2.82 -2.91 -10.88
CA ASN A 300 3.69 -3.82 -11.64
C ASN A 300 4.59 -3.08 -12.65
N GLU A 301 4.14 -1.97 -13.22
CA GLU A 301 4.98 -1.13 -14.09
C GLU A 301 6.04 -0.37 -13.32
N THR A 302 5.75 0.10 -12.10
CA THR A 302 6.75 0.75 -11.25
C THR A 302 7.96 -0.16 -11.04
N PHE A 303 7.74 -1.42 -10.66
CA PHE A 303 8.83 -2.40 -10.51
C PHE A 303 9.57 -2.66 -11.82
N LYS A 304 8.85 -2.79 -12.95
CA LYS A 304 9.48 -2.96 -14.27
C LYS A 304 10.35 -1.78 -14.67
N TRP A 305 9.91 -0.56 -14.37
CA TRP A 305 10.68 0.65 -14.63
C TRP A 305 11.92 0.74 -13.74
N GLU A 306 11.80 0.37 -12.46
CA GLU A 306 12.95 0.28 -11.54
C GLU A 306 14.00 -0.72 -12.05
N ASP A 307 13.57 -1.92 -12.47
CA ASP A 307 14.44 -2.93 -13.04
C ASP A 307 15.14 -2.43 -14.32
N TYR A 308 14.38 -1.78 -15.21
CA TYR A 308 14.91 -1.23 -16.45
C TYR A 308 15.93 -0.12 -16.21
N ILE A 309 15.64 0.84 -15.32
CA ILE A 309 16.53 1.94 -14.97
C ILE A 309 17.81 1.40 -14.31
N SER A 310 17.67 0.43 -13.41
CA SER A 310 18.79 -0.25 -12.76
C SER A 310 19.69 -0.96 -13.78
N TRP A 311 19.09 -1.68 -14.73
CA TRP A 311 19.81 -2.33 -15.83
C TRP A 311 20.53 -1.32 -16.74
N GLN A 312 19.86 -0.23 -17.12
CA GLN A 312 20.48 0.83 -17.93
C GLN A 312 21.66 1.49 -17.21
N ARG A 313 21.54 1.74 -15.91
CA ARG A 313 22.64 2.29 -15.10
C ARG A 313 23.86 1.38 -15.14
N LYS A 314 23.67 0.09 -14.89
CA LYS A 314 24.75 -0.92 -14.95
C LYS A 314 25.39 -1.02 -16.34
N LEU A 315 24.60 -0.92 -17.40
CA LEU A 315 25.12 -0.89 -18.77
C LEU A 315 25.94 0.36 -19.05
N ASN A 316 25.48 1.54 -18.60
CA ASN A 316 26.21 2.78 -18.77
C ASN A 316 27.53 2.75 -17.98
N GLU A 317 27.52 2.25 -16.75
CA GLU A 317 28.72 1.99 -15.95
C GLU A 317 29.69 1.07 -16.70
N ALA A 318 29.21 -0.07 -17.21
CA ALA A 318 30.04 -1.02 -17.96
C ALA A 318 30.61 -0.40 -19.25
N ARG A 319 29.83 0.41 -19.98
CA ARG A 319 30.29 1.13 -21.18
C ARG A 319 31.37 2.16 -20.85
N VAL A 320 31.21 2.91 -19.77
CA VAL A 320 32.20 3.88 -19.30
C VAL A 320 33.47 3.17 -18.86
N SER A 321 33.36 2.07 -18.11
CA SER A 321 34.52 1.25 -17.71
C SER A 321 35.25 0.66 -18.93
N ALA A 322 34.51 0.15 -19.92
CA ALA A 322 35.09 -0.38 -21.15
C ALA A 322 35.76 0.72 -21.99
N ALA A 323 35.16 1.92 -22.07
CA ALA A 323 35.74 3.07 -22.75
C ALA A 323 37.02 3.55 -22.06
N ALA A 324 37.03 3.60 -20.72
CA ALA A 324 38.21 3.95 -19.93
C ALA A 324 39.34 2.93 -20.12
N LEU A 325 39.01 1.62 -20.13
CA LEU A 325 39.98 0.56 -20.41
C LEU A 325 40.55 0.70 -21.84
N LYS A 326 39.69 0.91 -22.84
CA LYS A 326 40.12 1.11 -24.24
C LYS A 326 41.04 2.32 -24.38
N ALA A 327 40.70 3.44 -23.71
CA ALA A 327 41.53 4.64 -23.69
C ALA A 327 42.90 4.38 -23.05
N SER A 328 42.95 3.61 -21.95
CA SER A 328 44.21 3.23 -21.31
C SER A 328 45.10 2.37 -22.21
N ILE A 329 44.52 1.40 -22.94
CA ILE A 329 45.25 0.54 -23.88
C ILE A 329 45.78 1.35 -25.07
N SER A 330 44.97 2.25 -25.65
CA SER A 330 45.42 3.12 -26.75
C SER A 330 46.46 4.15 -26.32
N GLY A 331 46.46 4.54 -25.03
CA GLY A 331 47.48 5.42 -24.45
C GLY A 331 48.83 4.72 -24.20
N MET A 332 48.87 3.37 -24.24
CA MET A 332 50.12 2.60 -24.14
C MET A 332 50.85 2.49 -25.48
N SER A 333 50.20 2.78 -26.61
CA SER A 333 50.79 2.73 -27.96
C SER A 333 51.35 4.05 -28.49
N GLY A 334 51.38 5.12 -27.69
CA GLY A 334 51.96 6.42 -28.06
C GLY A 334 52.52 7.16 -26.85
N GLU A 335 53.81 7.50 -26.93
CA GLU A 335 54.66 8.30 -26.03
C GLU A 335 54.27 8.47 -24.55
N ALA A 336 55.19 8.04 -23.68
CA ALA A 336 55.16 8.20 -22.23
C ALA A 336 54.98 9.66 -21.80
N LYS A 337 53.78 10.04 -21.34
CA LYS A 337 53.56 11.28 -20.58
C LYS A 337 53.80 11.06 -19.09
N ARG A 338 54.42 12.08 -18.45
CA ARG A 338 54.81 12.13 -17.03
C ARG A 338 53.68 11.73 -16.07
N PRO A 339 53.99 11.12 -14.90
CA PRO A 339 52.98 10.69 -13.96
C PRO A 339 52.27 11.90 -13.32
N GLU A 340 50.94 11.96 -13.44
CA GLU A 340 50.12 12.88 -12.65
C GLU A 340 50.08 12.46 -11.17
N SER A 341 49.95 13.46 -10.28
CA SER A 341 49.96 13.22 -8.84
C SER A 341 48.70 12.47 -8.37
N LYS A 342 48.89 11.47 -7.49
CA LYS A 342 47.80 10.66 -6.89
C LYS A 342 46.68 11.51 -6.28
N CYS A 343 47.02 12.70 -5.76
CA CYS A 343 46.07 13.64 -5.16
C CYS A 343 45.04 14.17 -6.16
N LYS A 344 45.42 14.50 -7.41
CA LYS A 344 44.46 14.96 -8.44
C LYS A 344 43.53 13.85 -8.95
N SER A 345 43.98 12.59 -8.94
CA SER A 345 43.15 11.44 -9.33
C SER A 345 42.05 11.12 -8.31
N PHE A 346 42.31 11.41 -7.02
CA PHE A 346 41.38 11.14 -5.92
C PHE A 346 40.25 12.17 -5.82
N PHE A 347 40.51 13.42 -6.24
CA PHE A 347 39.52 14.52 -6.26
C PHE A 347 38.79 14.67 -7.59
N ARG A 348 39.09 13.83 -8.60
CA ARG A 348 38.26 13.77 -9.79
C ARG A 348 36.98 13.03 -9.41
N ARG A 349 35.89 13.79 -9.21
CA ARG A 349 34.53 13.23 -9.24
C ARG A 349 34.48 12.25 -10.41
N SER A 350 34.14 11.00 -10.12
CA SER A 350 34.00 10.02 -11.19
C SER A 350 33.01 10.59 -12.22
N PRO A 351 33.22 10.39 -13.53
CA PRO A 351 32.26 10.82 -14.54
C PRO A 351 30.84 10.24 -14.37
N LEU A 352 30.63 9.37 -13.37
CA LEU A 352 29.35 8.75 -13.05
C LEU A 352 28.32 9.70 -12.45
N GLU A 353 28.70 10.88 -11.94
CA GLU A 353 27.70 11.83 -11.40
C GLU A 353 26.87 12.53 -12.48
N ASP A 354 27.33 12.54 -13.74
CA ASP A 354 26.58 12.99 -14.91
C ASP A 354 26.06 11.82 -15.75
N SER A 355 25.78 10.65 -15.14
CA SER A 355 25.08 9.59 -15.86
C SER A 355 23.74 10.14 -16.34
N GLN A 356 23.56 10.24 -17.66
CA GLN A 356 22.31 10.66 -18.31
C GLN A 356 21.13 10.11 -17.52
N VAL A 357 20.31 11.00 -16.96
CA VAL A 357 19.07 10.62 -16.27
C VAL A 357 18.27 9.80 -17.28
N VAL A 358 18.14 8.50 -17.02
CA VAL A 358 17.33 7.60 -17.85
C VAL A 358 15.90 8.12 -17.79
N ALA A 359 15.51 8.87 -18.82
CA ALA A 359 14.19 9.47 -18.87
C ALA A 359 13.14 8.36 -18.97
N LYS A 360 12.26 8.29 -17.96
CA LYS A 360 11.11 7.40 -18.00
C LYS A 360 10.11 7.93 -19.01
N GLU A 361 10.11 7.38 -20.21
CA GLU A 361 9.18 7.76 -21.26
C GLU A 361 7.89 6.91 -21.17
N ASN A 362 6.96 7.35 -20.33
CA ASN A 362 5.68 6.65 -20.15
C ASN A 362 4.67 7.03 -21.25
N LYS A 363 4.71 6.33 -22.39
CA LYS A 363 3.77 6.54 -23.50
C LYS A 363 2.28 6.34 -23.16
N TYR A 364 1.98 5.72 -22.01
CA TYR A 364 0.62 5.49 -21.56
C TYR A 364 0.04 6.71 -20.81
N ASP A 365 0.89 7.59 -20.29
CA ASP A 365 0.44 8.85 -19.69
C ASP A 365 0.04 9.83 -20.79
N LYS A 366 -1.27 10.14 -20.87
CA LYS A 366 -1.83 11.08 -21.85
C LYS A 366 -2.45 12.31 -21.18
N GLY A 367 -2.02 12.61 -19.95
CA GLY A 367 -2.53 13.70 -19.15
C GLY A 367 -3.73 13.32 -18.26
N PHE A 368 -3.94 14.15 -17.25
CA PHE A 368 -4.86 13.93 -16.12
C PHE A 368 -6.24 13.39 -16.54
N PHE A 369 -6.95 14.10 -17.42
CA PHE A 369 -8.32 13.73 -17.81
C PHE A 369 -8.38 12.41 -18.57
N HIS A 370 -7.42 12.16 -19.47
CA HIS A 370 -7.40 10.92 -20.24
C HIS A 370 -7.14 9.72 -19.34
N ASN A 371 -6.20 9.86 -18.42
CA ASN A 371 -5.79 8.81 -17.50
C ASN A 371 -6.94 8.44 -16.54
N MET A 372 -7.65 9.44 -16.00
CA MET A 372 -8.85 9.22 -15.20
C MET A 372 -9.97 8.54 -16.00
N PHE A 373 -10.20 8.97 -17.25
CA PHE A 373 -11.20 8.34 -18.12
C PHE A 373 -10.87 6.87 -18.43
N GLU A 374 -9.60 6.51 -18.54
CA GLU A 374 -9.18 5.11 -18.69
C GLU A 374 -9.49 4.24 -17.47
N VAL A 375 -9.38 4.80 -16.27
CA VAL A 375 -9.70 4.07 -15.03
C VAL A 375 -11.21 3.93 -14.85
N LEU A 376 -11.98 5.01 -15.06
CA LEU A 376 -13.44 5.00 -14.89
C LEU A 376 -14.13 4.16 -15.96
N PHE A 377 -13.66 4.28 -17.21
CA PHE A 377 -14.18 3.58 -18.38
C PHE A 377 -13.06 2.76 -19.03
N PRO A 378 -12.82 1.53 -18.53
CA PRO A 378 -11.79 0.63 -19.05
C PRO A 378 -11.94 0.42 -20.55
N LEU A 379 -10.81 0.34 -21.27
CA LEU A 379 -10.79 0.22 -22.73
C LEU A 379 -11.68 -0.94 -23.21
N SER A 380 -11.61 -2.08 -22.54
CA SER A 380 -12.36 -3.29 -22.88
C SER A 380 -13.87 -3.20 -22.68
N ARG A 381 -14.36 -2.13 -22.03
CA ARG A 381 -15.79 -1.82 -21.91
C ARG A 381 -16.27 -0.77 -22.90
N ARG A 382 -15.38 -0.18 -23.70
CA ARG A 382 -15.73 0.84 -24.69
C ARG A 382 -16.24 0.17 -25.97
N PRO A 383 -17.23 0.75 -26.67
CA PRO A 383 -17.71 0.23 -27.95
C PRO A 383 -16.60 0.11 -29.02
N SER A 384 -15.54 0.92 -28.93
CA SER A 384 -14.39 0.88 -29.83
C SER A 384 -13.57 -0.41 -29.70
N PHE A 385 -13.65 -1.12 -28.56
CA PHE A 385 -12.87 -2.34 -28.31
C PHE A 385 -13.40 -3.56 -29.07
N SER A 386 -14.71 -3.60 -29.37
CA SER A 386 -15.33 -4.69 -30.13
C SER A 386 -15.37 -4.43 -31.64
N LYS A 387 -15.25 -3.17 -32.09
CA LYS A 387 -15.28 -2.80 -33.52
C LYS A 387 -14.06 -3.28 -34.31
N THR A 388 -13.01 -3.75 -33.66
CA THR A 388 -11.85 -4.40 -34.30
C THR A 388 -12.17 -5.79 -34.85
N LYS A 389 -13.36 -6.37 -34.58
CA LYS A 389 -13.82 -7.60 -35.24
C LYS A 389 -14.22 -7.44 -36.72
N SER A 390 -14.48 -6.23 -37.20
CA SER A 390 -15.21 -6.00 -38.46
C SER A 390 -14.37 -5.44 -39.63
N LYS A 391 -13.09 -5.77 -39.72
CA LYS A 391 -12.36 -5.67 -41.00
C LYS A 391 -11.86 -7.05 -41.43
N PRO A 392 -12.71 -7.86 -42.08
CA PRO A 392 -12.21 -8.89 -42.96
C PRO A 392 -11.55 -8.20 -44.16
N SER A 393 -10.31 -8.60 -44.43
CA SER A 393 -9.50 -8.25 -45.61
C SER A 393 -10.21 -8.57 -46.91
#